data_AF-A0A5J4VH39-F1
#
_entry.id   AF-A0A5J4VH39-F1
#
_cell.length_a   1.000
_cell.length_b   1.000
_cell.length_c   1.000
_cell.angle_alpha   90.00
_cell.angle_beta   90.00
_cell.angle_gamma   90.00
#
_symmetry.space_group_name_H-M   'P 1'
#
loop_
_entity.id
_entity.type
_entity.pdbx_description
1 polymer ?
#
loop_
_entity_poly.entity_id
_entity_poly.type
_entity_poly.pdbx_seq_one_letter_code
_entity_poly.pdbx_strand_id
1 'polypeptide(L)'
;MHAEDIQIINEELNLECNNTLPPTTFKEILEYLDKIRFRKQSNKAENRNDQAEIDAKDMAFFLIQARLLQDQVQALMIRNKVCENVIILITENTKAIEILFLTDLVRQLVELLGTDMQFGDVTFDHINALKCFGVFGTNEQRIKLFELGVPRAIFKYLKSQDEKVSEVTAALIAKCIFGVWTTTEEDEYIYINQTPYNCRPFPCFDQLQQDGVTQAIQDDGFLNQKNGGTKQQSAEALGYIYTSRTLPEILKTQLITYLRESALSNDSDNIRGSAKALRALAHDKVNDEEIKNGDFIWHLIEKAKNLTMGKSYRNNDAYDSIKKLVEAHNQEMSEYIYEKERDDTTQIPLLSHSRSPEELVHSLKLMKDDQETRRERIWSNISHQTYNQQILHRGLDRDEL
;
A
#
# COMPACT_ATOMS: atom_id res chain seq x y z
N MET A 1 5.10 -22.92 -27.86
CA MET A 1 4.05 -23.82 -27.36
C MET A 1 3.53 -24.65 -28.52
N HIS A 2 3.50 -25.96 -28.36
CA HIS A 2 2.87 -26.88 -29.29
C HIS A 2 1.35 -26.85 -29.08
N ALA A 3 0.56 -27.30 -30.06
CA ALA A 3 -0.90 -27.35 -29.95
C ALA A 3 -1.38 -28.17 -28.73
N GLU A 4 -0.56 -29.12 -28.27
CA GLU A 4 -0.78 -29.92 -27.06
C GLU A 4 -0.79 -29.07 -25.77
N ASP A 5 0.02 -28.00 -25.70
CA ASP A 5 0.07 -27.12 -24.52
C ASP A 5 -1.25 -26.33 -24.34
N ILE A 6 -1.91 -25.98 -25.46
CA ILE A 6 -3.21 -25.30 -25.45
C ILE A 6 -4.32 -26.26 -24.99
N GLN A 7 -4.22 -27.53 -25.36
CA GLN A 7 -5.20 -28.54 -24.98
C GLN A 7 -5.18 -28.83 -23.47
N ILE A 8 -3.98 -28.89 -22.86
CA ILE A 8 -3.83 -29.07 -21.42
C ILE A 8 -4.40 -27.88 -20.63
N ILE A 9 -4.11 -26.64 -21.06
CA ILE A 9 -4.66 -25.43 -20.42
C ILE A 9 -6.19 -25.41 -20.51
N ASN A 10 -6.75 -25.83 -21.65
CA ASN A 10 -8.20 -25.93 -21.82
C ASN A 10 -8.83 -27.02 -20.94
N GLU A 11 -8.16 -28.16 -20.76
CA GLU A 11 -8.66 -29.25 -19.91
C GLU A 11 -8.65 -28.87 -18.42
N GLU A 12 -7.65 -28.12 -17.96
CA GLU A 12 -7.59 -27.62 -16.57
C GLU A 12 -8.62 -26.52 -16.28
N LEU A 13 -8.92 -25.64 -17.25
CA LEU A 13 -9.91 -24.57 -17.09
C LEU A 13 -11.38 -25.05 -17.20
N ASN A 14 -11.62 -26.22 -17.82
CA ASN A 14 -12.97 -26.70 -18.14
C ASN A 14 -13.71 -27.43 -17.01
N LEU A 15 -13.08 -27.68 -15.85
CA LEU A 15 -13.67 -28.57 -14.84
C LEU A 15 -14.77 -27.96 -13.96
N GLU A 16 -14.99 -26.64 -13.96
CA GLU A 16 -15.87 -26.01 -12.93
C GLU A 16 -16.84 -24.89 -13.36
N CYS A 17 -16.94 -24.51 -14.64
CA CYS A 17 -17.82 -23.39 -15.05
C CYS A 17 -18.89 -23.82 -16.07
N ASN A 18 -20.12 -23.36 -15.87
CA ASN A 18 -21.31 -23.60 -16.71
C ASN A 18 -20.99 -23.69 -18.21
N ASN A 19 -21.08 -24.90 -18.78
CA ASN A 19 -21.22 -25.40 -20.18
C ASN A 19 -20.99 -24.53 -21.45
N THR A 20 -20.53 -23.28 -21.38
CA THR A 20 -20.18 -22.45 -22.53
C THR A 20 -18.68 -22.20 -22.52
N LEU A 21 -17.97 -22.81 -23.47
CA LEU A 21 -16.55 -22.57 -23.70
C LEU A 21 -16.30 -21.07 -23.93
N PRO A 22 -15.17 -20.52 -23.46
CA PRO A 22 -14.81 -19.14 -23.73
C PRO A 22 -14.64 -18.92 -25.24
N PRO A 23 -14.95 -17.72 -25.74
CA PRO A 23 -14.76 -17.41 -27.15
C PRO A 23 -13.29 -17.54 -27.56
N THR A 24 -13.06 -18.10 -28.76
CA THR A 24 -11.71 -18.47 -29.22
C THR A 24 -11.25 -17.63 -30.40
N THR A 25 -12.17 -16.99 -31.14
CA THR A 25 -11.78 -16.08 -32.23
C THR A 25 -11.58 -14.66 -31.72
N PHE A 26 -10.66 -13.91 -32.34
CA PHE A 26 -10.40 -12.50 -32.00
C PHE A 26 -11.67 -11.65 -31.92
N LYS A 27 -12.57 -11.78 -32.90
CA LYS A 27 -13.83 -11.01 -32.94
C LYS A 27 -14.74 -11.35 -31.77
N GLU A 28 -14.92 -12.63 -31.47
CA GLU A 28 -15.77 -13.07 -30.37
C GLU A 28 -15.20 -12.65 -29.00
N ILE A 29 -13.88 -12.68 -28.84
CA ILE A 29 -13.20 -12.20 -27.62
C ILE A 29 -13.50 -10.72 -27.40
N LEU A 30 -13.36 -9.88 -28.43
CA LEU A 30 -13.66 -8.45 -28.31
C LEU A 30 -15.14 -8.20 -27.99
N GLU A 31 -16.06 -8.88 -28.68
CA GLU A 31 -17.49 -8.77 -28.40
C GLU A 31 -17.81 -9.20 -26.95
N TYR A 32 -17.11 -10.21 -26.42
CA TYR A 32 -17.29 -10.64 -25.04
C TYR A 32 -16.76 -9.62 -24.03
N LEU A 33 -15.57 -9.05 -24.27
CA LEU A 33 -15.01 -7.99 -23.42
C LEU A 33 -15.88 -6.73 -23.41
N ASP A 34 -16.49 -6.38 -24.55
CA ASP A 34 -17.46 -5.28 -24.61
C ASP A 34 -18.77 -5.62 -23.87
N LYS A 35 -19.23 -6.87 -23.88
CA LYS A 35 -20.36 -7.33 -23.07
C LYS A 35 -20.06 -7.24 -21.57
N ILE A 36 -18.87 -7.64 -21.12
CA ILE A 36 -18.47 -7.48 -19.70
C ILE A 36 -18.60 -6.00 -19.31
N ARG A 37 -18.00 -5.10 -20.08
CA ARG A 37 -18.06 -3.65 -19.84
C ARG A 37 -19.49 -3.14 -19.76
N PHE A 38 -20.35 -3.49 -20.72
CA PHE A 38 -21.74 -3.05 -20.74
C PHE A 38 -22.56 -3.59 -19.56
N ARG A 39 -22.38 -4.87 -19.19
CA ARG A 39 -23.06 -5.49 -18.04
C ARG A 39 -22.69 -4.77 -16.74
N LYS A 40 -21.42 -4.44 -16.54
CA LYS A 40 -20.96 -3.79 -15.30
C LYS A 40 -21.49 -2.36 -15.19
N GLN A 41 -21.56 -1.62 -16.29
CA GLN A 41 -22.17 -0.28 -16.31
C GLN A 41 -23.68 -0.31 -16.04
N SER A 42 -24.37 -1.40 -16.36
CA SER A 42 -25.83 -1.50 -16.23
C SER A 42 -26.32 -2.14 -14.93
N ASN A 43 -25.50 -3.00 -14.31
CA ASN A 43 -25.92 -3.80 -13.16
C ASN A 43 -25.61 -3.12 -11.82
N LYS A 44 -26.51 -3.31 -10.83
CA LYS A 44 -26.24 -2.98 -9.42
C LYS A 44 -25.02 -3.77 -8.89
N ALA A 45 -24.29 -3.18 -7.95
CA ALA A 45 -23.03 -3.72 -7.43
C ALA A 45 -23.13 -5.18 -6.91
N GLU A 46 -24.23 -5.56 -6.26
CA GLU A 46 -24.40 -6.89 -5.65
C GLU A 46 -24.35 -8.04 -6.67
N ASN A 47 -24.97 -7.87 -7.84
CA ASN A 47 -24.96 -8.88 -8.91
C ASN A 47 -23.60 -9.00 -9.62
N ARG A 48 -22.62 -8.13 -9.29
CA ARG A 48 -21.33 -8.12 -9.97
C ARG A 48 -20.35 -9.14 -9.42
N ASN A 49 -20.54 -9.63 -8.19
CA ASN A 49 -19.64 -10.57 -7.52
C ASN A 49 -19.68 -11.97 -8.14
N ASP A 50 -20.87 -12.55 -8.28
CA ASP A 50 -21.05 -13.92 -8.80
C ASP A 50 -20.45 -14.07 -10.21
N GLN A 51 -20.54 -13.01 -11.02
CA GLN A 51 -19.99 -12.98 -12.38
C GLN A 51 -18.51 -12.55 -12.42
N ALA A 52 -17.97 -11.95 -11.36
CA ALA A 52 -16.60 -11.46 -11.35
C ALA A 52 -15.57 -12.58 -11.47
N GLU A 53 -15.83 -13.74 -10.86
CA GLU A 53 -14.93 -14.89 -10.94
C GLU A 53 -14.82 -15.43 -12.38
N ILE A 54 -15.97 -15.64 -13.03
CA ILE A 54 -16.05 -16.09 -14.41
C ILE A 54 -15.39 -15.07 -15.34
N ASP A 55 -15.78 -13.79 -15.23
CA ASP A 55 -15.19 -12.72 -16.03
C ASP A 55 -13.65 -12.66 -15.83
N ALA A 56 -13.16 -12.91 -14.62
CA ALA A 56 -11.73 -12.90 -14.30
C ALA A 56 -10.98 -14.10 -14.90
N LYS A 57 -11.54 -15.32 -14.80
CA LYS A 57 -11.01 -16.53 -15.46
C LYS A 57 -10.94 -16.35 -16.98
N ASP A 58 -11.99 -15.83 -17.59
CA ASP A 58 -12.05 -15.57 -19.03
C ASP A 58 -11.02 -14.52 -19.46
N MET A 59 -10.89 -13.41 -18.72
CA MET A 59 -9.87 -12.40 -19.02
C MET A 59 -8.44 -12.94 -18.88
N ALA A 60 -8.17 -13.78 -17.88
CA ALA A 60 -6.89 -14.45 -17.74
C ALA A 60 -6.61 -15.34 -18.96
N PHE A 61 -7.61 -16.10 -19.41
CA PHE A 61 -7.53 -16.91 -20.63
C PHE A 61 -7.29 -16.05 -21.88
N PHE A 62 -7.96 -14.90 -22.03
CA PHE A 62 -7.76 -14.02 -23.18
C PHE A 62 -6.36 -13.38 -23.21
N LEU A 63 -5.74 -13.12 -22.05
CA LEU A 63 -4.33 -12.70 -22.01
C LEU A 63 -3.41 -13.80 -22.54
N ILE A 64 -3.67 -15.06 -22.18
CA ILE A 64 -2.92 -16.22 -22.73
C ILE A 64 -3.14 -16.32 -24.24
N GLN A 65 -4.38 -16.23 -24.73
CA GLN A 65 -4.67 -16.25 -26.17
C GLN A 65 -3.97 -15.11 -26.91
N ALA A 66 -3.93 -13.90 -26.32
CA ALA A 66 -3.23 -12.76 -26.90
C ALA A 66 -1.71 -12.96 -27.03
N ARG A 67 -1.09 -13.91 -26.29
CA ARG A 67 0.31 -14.29 -26.52
C ARG A 67 0.49 -15.21 -27.72
N LEU A 68 -0.53 -15.99 -28.06
CA LEU A 68 -0.50 -16.98 -29.13
C LEU A 68 -0.85 -16.38 -30.50
N LEU A 69 -1.42 -15.16 -30.52
CA LEU A 69 -1.72 -14.45 -31.76
C LEU A 69 -0.44 -14.01 -32.48
N GLN A 70 -0.37 -14.31 -33.78
CA GLN A 70 0.70 -13.81 -34.65
C GLN A 70 0.55 -12.31 -34.92
N ASP A 71 -0.68 -11.82 -35.03
CA ASP A 71 -0.99 -10.40 -35.24
C ASP A 71 -0.89 -9.63 -33.92
N GLN A 72 0.22 -8.87 -33.78
CA GLN A 72 0.49 -8.08 -32.58
C GLN A 72 -0.49 -6.93 -32.36
N VAL A 73 -1.13 -6.43 -33.43
CA VAL A 73 -2.15 -5.38 -33.31
C VAL A 73 -3.40 -5.95 -32.64
N GLN A 74 -3.82 -7.14 -33.06
CA GLN A 74 -4.94 -7.86 -32.44
C GLN A 74 -4.64 -8.25 -30.99
N ALA A 75 -3.44 -8.76 -30.73
CA ALA A 75 -2.98 -9.05 -29.37
C ALA A 75 -3.07 -7.82 -28.46
N LEU A 76 -2.57 -6.67 -28.91
CA LEU A 76 -2.61 -5.41 -28.17
C LEU A 76 -4.05 -4.95 -27.91
N MET A 77 -4.96 -5.07 -28.88
CA MET A 77 -6.38 -4.73 -28.69
C MET A 77 -7.04 -5.55 -27.57
N ILE A 78 -6.76 -6.87 -27.52
CA ILE A 78 -7.27 -7.74 -26.45
C ILE A 78 -6.69 -7.29 -25.10
N ARG A 79 -5.37 -7.09 -25.01
CA ARG A 79 -4.67 -6.68 -23.77
C ARG A 79 -5.22 -5.37 -23.22
N ASN A 80 -5.37 -4.35 -24.08
CA ASN A 80 -5.97 -3.07 -23.71
C ASN A 80 -7.38 -3.27 -23.11
N LYS A 81 -8.24 -4.04 -23.79
CA LYS A 81 -9.62 -4.29 -23.37
C LYS A 81 -9.71 -5.10 -22.07
N VAL A 82 -8.79 -6.03 -21.84
CA VAL A 82 -8.70 -6.73 -20.55
C VAL A 82 -8.34 -5.74 -19.44
N CYS A 83 -7.30 -4.92 -19.61
CA CYS A 83 -6.91 -3.93 -18.60
C CYS A 83 -8.04 -2.93 -18.29
N GLU A 84 -8.74 -2.42 -19.30
CA GLU A 84 -9.93 -1.57 -19.11
C GLU A 84 -11.00 -2.26 -18.26
N ASN A 85 -11.33 -3.52 -18.57
CA ASN A 85 -12.35 -4.27 -17.84
C ASN A 85 -11.93 -4.56 -16.39
N VAL A 86 -10.66 -4.85 -16.14
CA VAL A 86 -10.12 -5.04 -14.78
C VAL A 86 -10.30 -3.77 -13.94
N ILE A 87 -9.96 -2.60 -14.49
CA ILE A 87 -10.14 -1.31 -13.79
C ILE A 87 -11.61 -1.09 -13.44
N ILE A 88 -12.53 -1.34 -14.38
CA ILE A 88 -13.98 -1.21 -14.17
C ILE A 88 -14.48 -2.19 -13.10
N LEU A 89 -13.99 -3.43 -13.11
CA LEU A 89 -14.38 -4.45 -12.15
C LEU A 89 -14.00 -4.08 -10.71
N ILE A 90 -12.83 -3.48 -10.51
CA ILE A 90 -12.31 -3.18 -9.16
C ILE A 90 -12.85 -1.85 -8.62
N THR A 91 -12.88 -0.79 -9.44
CA THR A 91 -13.12 0.59 -8.96
C THR A 91 -14.46 0.76 -8.25
N GLU A 92 -15.46 -0.05 -8.61
CA GLU A 92 -16.81 0.01 -8.02
C GLU A 92 -17.13 -1.23 -7.14
N ASN A 93 -16.16 -2.09 -6.90
CA ASN A 93 -16.37 -3.35 -6.18
C ASN A 93 -15.08 -3.89 -5.54
N THR A 94 -14.71 -3.35 -4.38
CA THR A 94 -13.51 -3.78 -3.66
C THR A 94 -13.56 -5.25 -3.23
N LYS A 95 -14.76 -5.83 -3.06
CA LYS A 95 -14.92 -7.28 -2.77
C LYS A 95 -14.48 -8.16 -3.93
N ALA A 96 -14.54 -7.66 -5.17
CA ALA A 96 -14.05 -8.41 -6.33
C ALA A 96 -12.55 -8.70 -6.22
N ILE A 97 -11.77 -7.83 -5.56
CA ILE A 97 -10.31 -7.98 -5.47
C ILE A 97 -9.91 -9.35 -4.91
N GLU A 98 -10.59 -9.81 -3.86
CA GLU A 98 -10.35 -11.13 -3.28
C GLU A 98 -10.58 -12.24 -4.30
N ILE A 99 -11.70 -12.19 -5.01
CA ILE A 99 -12.04 -13.14 -6.09
C ILE A 99 -10.97 -13.11 -7.18
N LEU A 100 -10.56 -11.93 -7.66
CA LEU A 100 -9.56 -11.80 -8.72
C LEU A 100 -8.20 -12.41 -8.30
N PHE A 101 -7.82 -12.33 -7.03
CA PHE A 101 -6.61 -12.97 -6.49
C PHE A 101 -6.71 -14.49 -6.35
N LEU A 102 -7.91 -15.06 -6.32
CA LEU A 102 -8.15 -16.51 -6.35
C LEU A 102 -8.06 -17.06 -7.77
N THR A 103 -8.32 -16.21 -8.77
CA THR A 103 -8.08 -16.54 -10.18
C THR A 103 -6.63 -16.30 -10.59
N ASP A 104 -6.32 -16.68 -11.83
CA ASP A 104 -5.00 -16.48 -12.39
C ASP A 104 -4.72 -15.07 -12.95
N LEU A 105 -5.75 -14.23 -12.96
CA LEU A 105 -5.74 -12.94 -13.64
C LEU A 105 -4.60 -12.02 -13.17
N VAL A 106 -4.35 -11.93 -11.87
CA VAL A 106 -3.29 -11.06 -11.34
C VAL A 106 -1.92 -11.51 -11.87
N ARG A 107 -1.63 -12.82 -11.83
CA ARG A 107 -0.39 -13.38 -12.37
C ARG A 107 -0.26 -13.10 -13.86
N GLN A 108 -1.35 -13.26 -14.62
CA GLN A 108 -1.38 -12.96 -16.06
C GLN A 108 -1.12 -11.47 -16.35
N LEU A 109 -1.61 -10.55 -15.51
CA LEU A 109 -1.33 -9.11 -15.63
C LEU A 109 0.13 -8.76 -15.27
N VAL A 110 0.75 -9.47 -14.32
CA VAL A 110 2.18 -9.31 -14.03
C VAL A 110 3.03 -9.76 -15.22
N GLU A 111 2.71 -10.92 -15.81
CA GLU A 111 3.39 -11.43 -17.00
C GLU A 111 3.21 -10.50 -18.20
N LEU A 112 1.99 -9.98 -18.40
CA LEU A 112 1.69 -8.97 -19.43
C LEU A 112 2.69 -7.81 -19.40
N LEU A 113 2.89 -7.20 -18.23
CA LEU A 113 3.78 -6.05 -18.07
C LEU A 113 5.27 -6.43 -18.00
N GLY A 114 5.56 -7.64 -17.51
CA GLY A 114 6.92 -8.16 -17.36
C GLY A 114 7.55 -8.52 -18.69
N THR A 115 6.84 -9.28 -19.52
CA THR A 115 7.39 -9.96 -20.71
C THR A 115 6.63 -9.69 -22.00
N ASP A 116 5.29 -9.57 -21.97
CA ASP A 116 4.50 -9.60 -23.21
C ASP A 116 4.40 -8.26 -23.92
N MET A 117 4.52 -7.17 -23.18
CA MET A 117 4.43 -5.80 -23.71
C MET A 117 5.79 -5.21 -24.02
N GLN A 118 5.89 -4.60 -25.21
CA GLN A 118 7.02 -3.74 -25.54
C GLN A 118 6.95 -2.45 -24.73
N PHE A 119 8.12 -1.90 -24.41
CA PHE A 119 8.22 -0.72 -23.56
C PHE A 119 7.35 0.47 -24.02
N GLY A 120 7.33 0.74 -25.33
CA GLY A 120 6.59 1.86 -25.91
C GLY A 120 5.09 1.64 -26.06
N ASP A 121 4.61 0.40 -25.94
CA ASP A 121 3.19 0.06 -26.07
C ASP A 121 2.44 0.16 -24.73
N VAL A 122 3.17 0.24 -23.62
CA VAL A 122 2.57 0.38 -22.30
C VAL A 122 1.94 1.75 -22.14
N THR A 123 0.72 1.74 -21.63
CA THR A 123 -0.10 2.93 -21.40
C THR A 123 -0.47 3.00 -19.93
N PHE A 124 -1.07 4.13 -19.53
CA PHE A 124 -1.58 4.32 -18.18
C PHE A 124 -2.49 3.16 -17.73
N ASP A 125 -3.44 2.73 -18.57
CA ASP A 125 -4.44 1.71 -18.20
C ASP A 125 -3.80 0.34 -17.91
N HIS A 126 -2.72 0.01 -18.62
CA HIS A 126 -2.00 -1.25 -18.40
C HIS A 126 -1.44 -1.36 -16.98
N ILE A 127 -0.74 -0.32 -16.52
CA ILE A 127 -0.20 -0.29 -15.15
C ILE A 127 -1.32 -0.04 -14.14
N ASN A 128 -2.31 0.79 -14.48
CA ASN A 128 -3.39 1.15 -13.59
C ASN A 128 -4.28 -0.06 -13.24
N ALA A 129 -4.43 -1.03 -14.15
CA ALA A 129 -5.10 -2.30 -13.88
C ALA A 129 -4.49 -3.04 -12.68
N LEU A 130 -3.15 -3.13 -12.58
CA LEU A 130 -2.49 -3.68 -11.38
C LEU A 130 -2.53 -2.71 -10.19
N LYS A 131 -2.42 -1.39 -10.43
CA LYS A 131 -2.48 -0.39 -9.35
C LYS A 131 -3.80 -0.46 -8.58
N CYS A 132 -4.92 -0.76 -9.24
CA CYS A 132 -6.20 -0.92 -8.57
C CYS A 132 -6.13 -1.95 -7.42
N PHE A 133 -5.42 -3.06 -7.59
CA PHE A 133 -5.20 -4.04 -6.51
C PHE A 133 -4.39 -3.44 -5.36
N GLY A 134 -3.34 -2.66 -5.67
CA GLY A 134 -2.52 -2.02 -4.64
C GLY A 134 -3.24 -0.89 -3.90
N VAL A 135 -4.12 -0.14 -4.57
CA VAL A 135 -4.86 0.98 -3.96
C VAL A 135 -6.02 0.49 -3.11
N PHE A 136 -6.84 -0.40 -3.65
CA PHE A 136 -8.10 -0.83 -3.04
C PHE A 136 -7.98 -2.15 -2.26
N GLY A 137 -6.88 -2.88 -2.42
CA GLY A 137 -6.64 -4.12 -1.70
C GLY A 137 -6.12 -3.90 -0.28
N THR A 138 -6.23 -4.96 0.52
CA THR A 138 -5.71 -5.03 1.89
C THR A 138 -4.18 -5.09 1.91
N ASN A 139 -3.58 -5.00 3.10
CA ASN A 139 -2.12 -5.11 3.23
C ASN A 139 -1.62 -6.49 2.80
N GLU A 140 -2.33 -7.57 3.13
CA GLU A 140 -2.02 -8.94 2.71
C GLU A 140 -2.02 -9.06 1.19
N GLN A 141 -3.00 -8.41 0.53
CA GLN A 141 -3.07 -8.38 -0.93
C GLN A 141 -1.91 -7.58 -1.55
N ARG A 142 -1.45 -6.49 -0.92
CA ARG A 142 -0.26 -5.76 -1.36
C ARG A 142 1.03 -6.58 -1.19
N ILE A 143 1.13 -7.36 -0.10
CA ILE A 143 2.22 -8.32 0.09
C ILE A 143 2.19 -9.36 -1.02
N LYS A 144 1.01 -9.90 -1.35
CA LYS A 144 0.86 -10.84 -2.47
C LYS A 144 1.28 -10.25 -3.82
N LEU A 145 1.01 -8.96 -4.09
CA LEU A 145 1.54 -8.29 -5.30
C LEU A 145 3.07 -8.24 -5.30
N PHE A 146 3.69 -7.96 -4.15
CA PHE A 146 5.14 -7.98 -4.01
C PHE A 146 5.70 -9.38 -4.29
N GLU A 147 5.13 -10.41 -3.67
CA GLU A 147 5.54 -11.82 -3.83
C GLU A 147 5.39 -12.32 -5.28
N LEU A 148 4.36 -11.84 -5.99
CA LEU A 148 4.19 -12.10 -7.42
C LEU A 148 5.25 -11.39 -8.30
N GLY A 149 6.13 -10.59 -7.72
CA GLY A 149 7.21 -9.91 -8.43
C GLY A 149 6.76 -8.66 -9.19
N VAL A 150 5.65 -8.02 -8.78
CA VAL A 150 5.15 -6.80 -9.43
C VAL A 150 6.23 -5.72 -9.52
N PRO A 151 6.97 -5.34 -8.46
CA PRO A 151 8.00 -4.31 -8.57
C PRO A 151 9.07 -4.64 -9.62
N ARG A 152 9.51 -5.90 -9.67
CA ARG A 152 10.48 -6.39 -10.65
C ARG A 152 9.94 -6.32 -12.08
N ALA A 153 8.67 -6.65 -12.29
CA ALA A 153 8.05 -6.65 -13.61
C ALA A 153 7.93 -5.24 -14.20
N ILE A 154 7.74 -4.21 -13.36
CA ILE A 154 7.33 -2.87 -13.83
C ILE A 154 8.35 -1.76 -13.63
N PHE A 155 9.44 -1.94 -12.86
CA PHE A 155 10.38 -0.84 -12.55
C PHE A 155 10.92 -0.14 -13.80
N LYS A 156 11.08 -0.89 -14.91
CA LYS A 156 11.57 -0.34 -16.17
C LYS A 156 10.72 0.84 -16.66
N TYR A 157 9.43 0.88 -16.35
CA TYR A 157 8.49 1.94 -16.77
C TYR A 157 8.64 3.27 -16.01
N LEU A 158 9.47 3.33 -14.95
CA LEU A 158 9.82 4.59 -14.29
C LEU A 158 10.49 5.59 -15.24
N LYS A 159 11.21 5.10 -16.26
CA LYS A 159 11.85 5.93 -17.29
C LYS A 159 10.92 6.35 -18.45
N SER A 160 9.63 6.01 -18.37
CA SER A 160 8.66 6.36 -19.42
C SER A 160 8.64 7.87 -19.64
N GLN A 161 8.51 8.29 -20.91
CA GLN A 161 8.31 9.69 -21.25
C GLN A 161 6.84 10.12 -21.06
N ASP A 162 5.92 9.17 -20.93
CA ASP A 162 4.56 9.44 -20.47
C ASP A 162 4.57 9.55 -18.94
N GLU A 163 4.42 10.78 -18.45
CA GLU A 163 4.41 11.10 -17.02
C GLU A 163 3.34 10.32 -16.24
N LYS A 164 2.19 10.03 -16.87
CA LYS A 164 1.15 9.25 -16.20
C LYS A 164 1.58 7.82 -16.00
N VAL A 165 2.30 7.24 -16.97
CA VAL A 165 2.87 5.90 -16.87
C VAL A 165 3.96 5.85 -15.79
N SER A 166 4.90 6.80 -15.78
CA SER A 166 5.94 6.82 -14.74
C SER A 166 5.35 6.99 -13.34
N GLU A 167 4.37 7.89 -13.18
CA GLU A 167 3.74 8.18 -11.89
C GLU A 167 2.93 6.99 -11.37
N VAL A 168 2.12 6.37 -12.23
CA VAL A 168 1.30 5.20 -11.84
C VAL A 168 2.19 3.99 -11.53
N THR A 169 3.33 3.83 -12.23
CA THR A 169 4.35 2.82 -11.93
C THR A 169 4.98 3.06 -10.57
N ALA A 170 5.46 4.28 -10.29
CA ALA A 170 6.07 4.61 -9.00
C ALA A 170 5.08 4.41 -7.84
N ALA A 171 3.83 4.84 -8.02
CA ALA A 171 2.78 4.63 -7.04
C ALA A 171 2.52 3.13 -6.76
N LEU A 172 2.44 2.29 -7.80
CA LEU A 172 2.24 0.84 -7.61
C LEU A 172 3.43 0.17 -6.91
N ILE A 173 4.67 0.52 -7.27
CA ILE A 173 5.87 0.02 -6.60
C ILE A 173 5.84 0.41 -5.11
N ALA A 174 5.55 1.68 -4.82
CA ALA A 174 5.44 2.18 -3.45
C ALA A 174 4.38 1.42 -2.65
N LYS A 175 3.20 1.14 -3.23
CA LYS A 175 2.16 0.34 -2.56
C LYS A 175 2.60 -1.07 -2.22
N CYS A 176 3.37 -1.73 -3.09
CA CYS A 176 3.92 -3.06 -2.80
C CYS A 176 4.93 -3.00 -1.64
N ILE A 177 5.84 -2.02 -1.66
CA ILE A 177 6.84 -1.81 -0.60
C ILE A 177 6.16 -1.52 0.75
N PHE A 178 5.15 -0.63 0.75
CA PHE A 178 4.44 -0.27 1.97
C PHE A 178 3.66 -1.48 2.53
N GLY A 179 3.06 -2.30 1.68
CA GLY A 179 2.39 -3.53 2.11
C GLY A 179 3.32 -4.47 2.86
N VAL A 180 4.54 -4.68 2.35
CA VAL A 180 5.58 -5.51 3.00
C VAL A 180 6.08 -4.90 4.31
N TRP A 181 6.05 -3.57 4.43
CA TRP A 181 6.48 -2.89 5.64
C TRP A 181 5.41 -2.90 6.75
N THR A 182 4.13 -2.80 6.40
CA THR A 182 3.01 -2.67 7.34
C THR A 182 2.29 -4.01 7.54
N THR A 183 3.02 -5.05 7.94
CA THR A 183 2.51 -6.44 7.95
C THR A 183 1.32 -6.69 8.86
N THR A 184 1.01 -5.81 9.82
CA THR A 184 -0.26 -5.80 10.56
C THR A 184 -0.61 -4.38 11.04
N GLU A 185 -1.88 -4.10 11.35
CA GLU A 185 -2.28 -2.85 12.05
C GLU A 185 -1.60 -2.74 13.43
N GLU A 186 -1.31 -3.89 14.05
CA GLU A 186 -0.55 -3.98 15.30
C GLU A 186 0.93 -3.63 15.07
N ASP A 187 1.51 -4.00 13.93
CA ASP A 187 2.89 -3.70 13.55
C ASP A 187 3.11 -2.20 13.30
N GLU A 188 2.14 -1.48 12.72
CA GLU A 188 2.26 -0.03 12.63
C GLU A 188 2.35 0.59 14.04
N TYR A 189 1.63 0.07 15.03
CA TYR A 189 1.77 0.53 16.41
C TYR A 189 3.07 0.06 17.08
N ILE A 190 3.49 -1.19 16.84
CA ILE A 190 4.66 -1.80 17.49
C ILE A 190 5.97 -1.22 16.93
N TYR A 191 6.11 -1.10 15.61
CA TYR A 191 7.35 -0.59 15.00
C TYR A 191 7.49 0.93 15.12
N ILE A 192 6.38 1.67 15.19
CA ILE A 192 6.43 3.13 15.35
C ILE A 192 6.72 3.55 16.79
N ASN A 193 6.23 2.80 17.78
CA ASN A 193 6.43 3.14 19.19
C ASN A 193 7.67 2.48 19.81
N GLN A 194 8.46 1.74 19.02
CA GLN A 194 9.76 1.29 19.48
C GLN A 194 10.72 2.46 19.65
N THR A 195 11.57 2.38 20.67
CA THR A 195 12.63 3.36 20.89
C THR A 195 13.44 3.56 19.61
N PRO A 196 13.88 4.78 19.31
CA PRO A 196 14.81 5.04 18.21
C PRO A 196 15.96 4.01 18.23
N TYR A 197 16.41 3.57 17.06
CA TYR A 197 17.55 2.64 16.85
C TYR A 197 17.33 1.13 17.07
N ASN A 198 16.13 0.66 17.44
CA ASN A 198 15.83 -0.78 17.55
C ASN A 198 14.89 -1.32 16.46
N CYS A 199 14.61 -0.53 15.41
CA CYS A 199 13.71 -0.95 14.36
C CYS A 199 14.37 -1.96 13.41
N ARG A 200 13.61 -2.98 13.00
CA ARG A 200 14.07 -4.02 12.09
C ARG A 200 14.30 -3.42 10.69
N PRO A 201 15.39 -3.78 9.97
CA PRO A 201 15.58 -3.35 8.59
C PRO A 201 14.47 -3.89 7.66
N PHE A 202 14.25 -3.22 6.53
CA PHE A 202 13.28 -3.62 5.49
C PHE A 202 13.49 -5.10 5.08
N PRO A 203 12.49 -5.99 5.28
CA PRO A 203 12.67 -7.43 5.12
C PRO A 203 13.12 -7.86 3.72
N CYS A 204 12.76 -7.11 2.69
CA CYS A 204 13.04 -7.47 1.30
C CYS A 204 14.08 -6.56 0.64
N PHE A 205 14.95 -5.90 1.42
CA PHE A 205 15.96 -4.97 0.90
C PHE A 205 16.89 -5.67 -0.10
N ASP A 206 17.48 -6.80 0.31
CA ASP A 206 18.48 -7.52 -0.49
C ASP A 206 17.86 -8.04 -1.80
N GLN A 207 16.60 -8.51 -1.76
CA GLN A 207 15.85 -8.95 -2.94
C GLN A 207 15.62 -7.79 -3.92
N LEU A 208 15.14 -6.63 -3.44
CA LEU A 208 14.92 -5.45 -4.29
C LEU A 208 16.21 -4.91 -4.90
N GLN A 209 17.31 -4.99 -4.15
CA GLN A 209 18.62 -4.60 -4.64
C GLN A 209 19.11 -5.57 -5.73
N GLN A 210 19.00 -6.88 -5.50
CA GLN A 210 19.39 -7.92 -6.46
C GLN A 210 18.57 -7.84 -7.76
N ASP A 211 17.27 -7.55 -7.66
CA ASP A 211 16.37 -7.39 -8.80
C ASP A 211 16.57 -6.06 -9.56
N GLY A 212 17.45 -5.17 -9.07
CA GLY A 212 17.70 -3.85 -9.64
C GLY A 212 16.57 -2.83 -9.40
N VAL A 213 15.54 -3.20 -8.64
CA VAL A 213 14.38 -2.34 -8.35
C VAL A 213 14.81 -1.13 -7.53
N THR A 214 15.64 -1.31 -6.50
CA THR A 214 16.13 -0.20 -5.66
C THR A 214 16.89 0.83 -6.51
N GLN A 215 17.76 0.37 -7.41
CA GLN A 215 18.54 1.25 -8.30
C GLN A 215 17.63 2.01 -9.26
N ALA A 216 16.62 1.35 -9.84
CA ALA A 216 15.67 2.01 -10.74
C ALA A 216 14.82 3.08 -10.03
N ILE A 217 14.36 2.81 -8.80
CA ILE A 217 13.63 3.83 -8.01
C ILE A 217 14.55 5.03 -7.73
N GLN A 218 15.82 4.78 -7.38
CA GLN A 218 16.79 5.83 -7.13
C GLN A 218 17.06 6.67 -8.39
N ASP A 219 17.45 6.04 -9.49
CA ASP A 219 17.94 6.74 -10.67
C ASP A 219 16.78 7.28 -11.52
N ASP A 220 15.86 6.40 -11.93
CA ASP A 220 14.78 6.75 -12.86
C ASP A 220 13.56 7.34 -12.15
N GLY A 221 13.29 6.90 -10.92
CA GLY A 221 12.16 7.37 -10.12
C GLY A 221 12.40 8.68 -9.39
N PHE A 222 13.60 8.89 -8.85
CA PHE A 222 13.89 10.03 -7.96
C PHE A 222 14.90 11.04 -8.55
N LEU A 223 16.12 10.62 -8.87
CA LEU A 223 17.21 11.54 -9.23
C LEU A 223 17.00 12.19 -10.61
N ASN A 224 16.63 11.41 -11.62
CA ASN A 224 16.48 11.90 -13.01
C ASN A 224 15.06 12.35 -13.36
N GLN A 225 14.13 12.27 -12.42
CA GLN A 225 12.71 12.48 -12.69
C GLN A 225 12.30 13.96 -12.60
N LYS A 226 11.49 14.39 -13.57
CA LYS A 226 10.91 15.74 -13.66
C LYS A 226 9.48 15.80 -13.16
N ASN A 227 8.72 14.70 -13.27
CA ASN A 227 7.36 14.63 -12.77
C ASN A 227 7.37 14.53 -11.23
N GLY A 228 6.75 15.53 -10.57
CA GLY A 228 6.75 15.63 -9.11
C GLY A 228 6.04 14.46 -8.41
N GLY A 229 4.98 13.92 -9.00
CA GLY A 229 4.25 12.78 -8.46
C GLY A 229 5.12 11.51 -8.42
N THR A 230 5.78 11.20 -9.54
CA THR A 230 6.73 10.08 -9.65
C THR A 230 7.86 10.24 -8.63
N LYS A 231 8.46 11.45 -8.57
CA LYS A 231 9.55 11.76 -7.64
C LYS A 231 9.14 11.60 -6.18
N GLN A 232 7.94 12.06 -5.82
CA GLN A 232 7.38 11.92 -4.48
C GLN A 232 7.19 10.45 -4.09
N GLN A 233 6.54 9.66 -4.93
CA GLN A 233 6.29 8.23 -4.66
C GLN A 233 7.61 7.44 -4.56
N SER A 234 8.60 7.76 -5.39
CA SER A 234 9.93 7.15 -5.32
C SER A 234 10.70 7.56 -4.07
N ALA A 235 10.64 8.84 -3.68
CA ALA A 235 11.27 9.32 -2.45
C ALA A 235 10.71 8.62 -1.20
N GLU A 236 9.38 8.50 -1.12
CA GLU A 236 8.73 7.76 -0.03
C GLU A 236 9.17 6.29 -0.03
N ALA A 237 9.09 5.60 -1.17
CA ALA A 237 9.53 4.21 -1.30
C ALA A 237 10.98 4.00 -0.84
N LEU A 238 11.91 4.89 -1.21
CA LEU A 238 13.31 4.83 -0.77
C LEU A 238 13.45 5.03 0.74
N GLY A 239 12.67 5.94 1.34
CA GLY A 239 12.66 6.12 2.79
C GLY A 239 12.32 4.84 3.55
N TYR A 240 11.36 4.07 3.06
CA TYR A 240 11.00 2.77 3.64
C TYR A 240 12.02 1.67 3.34
N ILE A 241 12.53 1.58 2.11
CA ILE A 241 13.56 0.59 1.73
C ILE A 241 14.80 0.75 2.63
N TYR A 242 15.24 1.98 2.87
CA TYR A 242 16.42 2.29 3.68
C TYR A 242 16.14 2.41 5.18
N THR A 243 15.01 1.89 5.68
CA THR A 243 14.77 1.87 7.12
C THR A 243 15.87 1.11 7.86
N SER A 244 16.39 1.72 8.93
CA SER A 244 17.52 1.20 9.73
C SER A 244 18.78 0.91 8.90
N ARG A 245 18.95 1.58 7.76
CA ARG A 245 20.14 1.48 6.91
C ARG A 245 20.64 2.87 6.52
N THR A 246 21.95 3.06 6.54
CA THR A 246 22.56 4.30 6.10
C THR A 246 22.33 4.50 4.60
N LEU A 247 21.84 5.68 4.22
CA LEU A 247 21.67 6.04 2.81
C LEU A 247 23.03 6.21 2.12
N PRO A 248 23.16 5.85 0.82
CA PRO A 248 24.33 6.20 0.03
C PRO A 248 24.53 7.72 0.00
N GLU A 249 25.79 8.19 0.07
CA GLU A 249 26.09 9.62 0.27
C GLU A 249 25.42 10.54 -0.77
N ILE A 250 25.44 10.14 -2.05
CA ILE A 250 24.83 10.89 -3.14
C ILE A 250 23.31 11.04 -2.96
N LEU A 251 22.66 10.00 -2.44
CA LEU A 251 21.22 9.95 -2.24
C LEU A 251 20.81 10.65 -0.94
N LYS A 252 21.61 10.51 0.12
CA LYS A 252 21.30 10.96 1.49
C LYS A 252 20.84 12.42 1.54
N THR A 253 21.69 13.35 1.10
CA THR A 253 21.36 14.79 1.15
C THR A 253 20.17 15.12 0.24
N GLN A 254 20.16 14.62 -1.01
CA GLN A 254 19.09 14.95 -1.96
C GLN A 254 17.73 14.43 -1.51
N LEU A 255 17.67 13.19 -1.03
CA LEU A 255 16.44 12.54 -0.57
C LEU A 255 15.91 13.22 0.70
N ILE A 256 16.77 13.42 1.71
CA ILE A 256 16.36 14.02 2.97
C ILE A 256 15.92 15.48 2.77
N THR A 257 16.65 16.27 1.98
CA THR A 257 16.22 17.64 1.64
C THR A 257 14.84 17.65 0.97
N TYR A 258 14.64 16.80 -0.05
CA TYR A 258 13.36 16.74 -0.75
C TYR A 258 12.21 16.33 0.17
N LEU A 259 12.39 15.29 0.99
CA LEU A 259 11.37 14.85 1.93
C LEU A 259 11.08 15.91 3.01
N ARG A 260 12.09 16.67 3.47
CA ARG A 260 11.90 17.79 4.41
C ARG A 260 11.02 18.89 3.80
N GLU A 261 11.32 19.31 2.58
CA GLU A 261 10.53 20.31 1.86
C GLU A 261 9.09 19.83 1.64
N SER A 262 8.94 18.57 1.23
CA SER A 262 7.63 17.94 0.98
C SER A 262 6.81 17.80 2.27
N ALA A 263 7.46 17.49 3.41
CA ALA A 263 6.85 17.46 4.74
C ALA A 263 6.35 18.83 5.24
N LEU A 264 6.87 19.93 4.68
CA LEU A 264 6.46 21.31 5.00
C LEU A 264 5.50 21.90 3.96
N SER A 265 5.21 21.18 2.87
CA SER A 265 4.33 21.61 1.79
C SER A 265 2.88 21.81 2.25
N ASN A 266 2.02 22.32 1.37
CA ASN A 266 0.58 22.49 1.67
C ASN A 266 -0.28 21.29 1.26
N ASP A 267 0.34 20.27 0.66
CA ASP A 267 -0.35 19.06 0.24
C ASP A 267 -0.34 18.04 1.39
N SER A 268 -1.51 17.74 1.94
CA SER A 268 -1.65 16.83 3.08
C SER A 268 -1.12 15.42 2.80
N ASP A 269 -1.25 14.94 1.57
CA ASP A 269 -0.78 13.60 1.19
C ASP A 269 0.76 13.58 1.15
N ASN A 270 1.38 14.63 0.61
CA ASN A 270 2.83 14.82 0.61
C ASN A 270 3.40 14.98 2.03
N ILE A 271 2.73 15.76 2.89
CA ILE A 271 3.13 15.92 4.30
C ILE A 271 3.15 14.55 4.98
N ARG A 272 2.05 13.81 4.88
CA ARG A 272 1.87 12.51 5.52
C ARG A 272 2.92 11.51 5.03
N GLY A 273 3.06 11.35 3.72
CA GLY A 273 4.00 10.39 3.12
C GLY A 273 5.45 10.71 3.48
N SER A 274 5.83 11.99 3.35
CA SER A 274 7.21 12.43 3.62
C SER A 274 7.58 12.34 5.10
N ALA A 275 6.67 12.70 6.01
CA ALA A 275 6.92 12.57 7.44
C ALA A 275 7.10 11.10 7.86
N LYS A 276 6.29 10.18 7.31
CA LYS A 276 6.46 8.74 7.56
C LYS A 276 7.79 8.22 7.00
N ALA A 277 8.18 8.63 5.80
CA ALA A 277 9.45 8.24 5.19
C ALA A 277 10.67 8.76 5.97
N LEU A 278 10.65 10.03 6.41
CA LEU A 278 11.70 10.61 7.26
C LEU A 278 11.82 9.87 8.59
N ARG A 279 10.69 9.53 9.22
CA ARG A 279 10.69 8.77 10.47
C ARG A 279 11.33 7.38 10.28
N ALA A 280 11.02 6.71 9.16
CA ALA A 280 11.61 5.44 8.82
C ALA A 280 13.15 5.55 8.66
N LEU A 281 13.62 6.58 7.96
CA LEU A 281 15.05 6.87 7.81
C LEU A 281 15.75 7.18 9.15
N ALA A 282 15.07 7.84 10.08
CA ALA A 282 15.59 8.22 11.39
C ALA A 282 15.95 7.03 12.30
N HIS A 283 15.58 5.79 11.94
CA HIS A 283 16.06 4.61 12.65
C HIS A 283 17.54 4.31 12.40
N ASP A 284 18.16 4.92 11.40
CA ASP A 284 19.62 4.96 11.22
C ASP A 284 20.19 6.27 11.77
N LYS A 285 21.25 6.20 12.57
CA LYS A 285 21.83 7.36 13.25
C LYS A 285 22.39 8.42 12.29
N VAL A 286 23.02 8.00 11.20
CA VAL A 286 23.64 8.94 10.25
C VAL A 286 22.56 9.69 9.48
N ASN A 287 21.50 8.99 9.08
CA ASN A 287 20.34 9.62 8.45
C ASN A 287 19.61 10.56 9.43
N ASP A 288 19.42 10.14 10.69
CA ASP A 288 18.78 10.92 11.75
C ASP A 288 19.51 12.26 12.00
N GLU A 289 20.84 12.25 12.08
CA GLU A 289 21.66 13.46 12.21
C GLU A 289 21.44 14.43 11.02
N GLU A 290 21.38 13.92 9.80
CA GLU A 290 21.11 14.73 8.59
C GLU A 290 19.68 15.31 8.59
N ILE A 291 18.68 14.54 9.05
CA ILE A 291 17.29 15.00 9.18
C ILE A 291 17.20 16.17 10.17
N LYS A 292 17.86 16.04 11.33
CA LYS A 292 17.87 17.06 12.40
C LYS A 292 18.70 18.29 12.07
N ASN A 293 19.51 18.26 11.02
CA ASN A 293 20.41 19.37 10.70
C ASN A 293 19.64 20.67 10.39
N GLY A 294 19.98 21.76 11.10
CA GLY A 294 19.31 23.06 11.01
C GLY A 294 17.97 23.14 11.76
N ASP A 295 17.08 24.04 11.32
CA ASP A 295 15.84 24.37 12.04
C ASP A 295 14.61 23.53 11.62
N PHE A 296 14.81 22.39 10.95
CA PHE A 296 13.70 21.63 10.35
C PHE A 296 12.68 21.12 11.37
N ILE A 297 13.16 20.55 12.48
CA ILE A 297 12.26 20.07 13.54
C ILE A 297 11.41 21.22 14.07
N TRP A 298 11.99 22.42 14.23
CA TRP A 298 11.24 23.60 14.63
C TRP A 298 10.14 23.97 13.62
N HIS A 299 10.47 23.99 12.32
CA HIS A 299 9.48 24.26 11.28
C HIS A 299 8.36 23.22 11.21
N LEU A 300 8.65 21.94 11.46
CA LEU A 300 7.64 20.89 11.55
C LEU A 300 6.65 21.12 12.69
N ILE A 301 7.12 21.57 13.86
CA ILE A 301 6.25 21.88 15.00
C ILE A 301 5.29 23.01 14.63
N GLU A 302 5.81 24.09 14.04
CA GLU A 302 4.97 25.23 13.61
C GLU A 302 3.96 24.78 12.54
N LYS A 303 4.36 23.88 11.63
CA LYS A 303 3.44 23.28 10.67
C LYS A 303 2.34 22.47 11.36
N ALA A 304 2.69 21.62 12.33
CA ALA A 304 1.73 20.82 13.09
C ALA A 304 0.70 21.69 13.82
N LYS A 305 1.14 22.77 14.47
CA LYS A 305 0.28 23.76 15.12
C LYS A 305 -0.73 24.42 14.17
N ASN A 306 -0.35 24.60 12.90
CA ASN A 306 -1.23 25.17 11.89
C ASN A 306 -2.23 24.14 11.33
N LEU A 307 -1.87 22.86 11.31
CA LEU A 307 -2.75 21.78 10.83
C LEU A 307 -3.91 21.49 11.79
N THR A 308 -3.68 21.59 13.11
CA THR A 308 -4.73 21.33 14.13
C THR A 308 -5.91 22.29 14.05
N MET A 309 -5.72 23.47 13.44
CA MET A 309 -6.81 24.44 13.21
C MET A 309 -7.75 24.05 12.05
N GLY A 310 -7.38 23.08 11.22
CA GLY A 310 -8.17 22.64 10.07
C GLY A 310 -9.07 21.44 10.38
N LYS A 311 -10.39 21.56 10.18
CA LYS A 311 -11.38 20.49 10.46
C LYS A 311 -11.39 19.31 9.47
N SER A 312 -10.35 19.13 8.65
CA SER A 312 -10.32 18.07 7.63
C SER A 312 -9.67 16.80 8.18
N TYR A 313 -10.26 15.63 7.92
CA TYR A 313 -9.68 14.33 8.27
C TYR A 313 -8.25 14.17 7.74
N ARG A 314 -7.98 14.62 6.51
CA ARG A 314 -6.63 14.55 5.93
C ARG A 314 -5.58 15.35 6.69
N ASN A 315 -5.99 16.46 7.31
CA ASN A 315 -5.08 17.26 8.13
C ASN A 315 -4.73 16.53 9.43
N ASN A 316 -5.63 15.71 9.96
CA ASN A 316 -5.38 14.91 11.16
C ASN A 316 -4.33 13.81 10.89
N ASP A 317 -4.41 13.12 9.74
CA ASP A 317 -3.40 12.11 9.38
C ASP A 317 -2.01 12.73 9.17
N ALA A 318 -1.96 13.90 8.51
CA ALA A 318 -0.74 14.65 8.30
C ALA A 318 -0.17 15.14 9.65
N TYR A 319 -1.03 15.65 10.53
CA TYR A 319 -0.65 16.06 11.89
C TYR A 319 -0.08 14.89 12.69
N ASP A 320 -0.76 13.74 12.73
CA ASP A 320 -0.31 12.54 13.44
C ASP A 320 1.06 12.06 12.92
N SER A 321 1.28 12.13 11.60
CA SER A 321 2.56 11.76 11.00
C SER A 321 3.69 12.72 11.40
N ILE A 322 3.43 14.04 11.42
CA ILE A 322 4.41 15.03 11.91
C ILE A 322 4.67 14.82 13.40
N LYS A 323 3.62 14.67 14.21
CA LYS A 323 3.72 14.46 15.67
C LYS A 323 4.62 13.28 15.98
N LYS A 324 4.38 12.13 15.34
CA LYS A 324 5.22 10.92 15.51
C LYS A 324 6.66 11.12 15.04
N LEU A 325 6.89 11.91 13.98
CA LEU A 325 8.25 12.25 13.55
C LEU A 325 8.95 13.12 14.59
N VAL A 326 8.28 14.14 15.12
CA VAL A 326 8.81 15.03 16.16
C VAL A 326 9.12 14.25 17.45
N GLU A 327 8.20 13.38 17.88
CA GLU A 327 8.38 12.50 19.05
C GLU A 327 9.60 11.58 18.91
N ALA A 328 9.87 11.07 17.70
CA ALA A 328 11.05 10.25 17.43
C ALA A 328 12.38 11.00 17.59
N HIS A 329 12.38 12.33 17.42
CA HIS A 329 13.60 13.15 17.51
C HIS A 329 13.72 13.95 18.81
N ASN A 330 12.61 14.22 19.52
CA ASN A 330 12.60 15.06 20.70
C ASN A 330 11.54 14.62 21.73
N GLN A 331 11.97 13.80 22.68
CA GLN A 331 11.11 13.24 23.72
C GLN A 331 10.55 14.33 24.67
N GLU A 332 11.32 15.38 25.00
CA GLU A 332 10.86 16.50 25.84
C GLU A 332 9.74 17.31 25.16
N MET A 333 9.77 17.39 23.83
CA MET A 333 8.77 18.11 23.05
C MET A 333 7.44 17.36 22.92
N SER A 334 7.45 16.04 23.09
CA SER A 334 6.23 15.23 23.20
C SER A 334 5.37 15.67 24.38
N GLU A 335 6.03 16.03 25.50
CA GLU A 335 5.37 16.53 26.70
C GLU A 335 4.72 17.89 26.46
N TYR A 336 5.39 18.81 25.74
CA TYR A 336 4.85 20.12 25.38
C TYR A 336 3.62 20.05 24.45
N ILE A 337 3.66 19.20 23.42
CA ILE A 337 2.51 19.01 22.52
C ILE A 337 1.31 18.47 23.33
N TYR A 338 1.57 17.53 24.23
CA TYR A 338 0.56 16.92 25.10
C TYR A 338 -0.08 17.94 26.04
N GLU A 339 0.71 18.82 26.67
CA GLU A 339 0.20 19.89 27.53
C GLU A 339 -0.70 20.88 26.77
N LYS A 340 -0.32 21.24 25.54
CA LYS A 340 -1.10 22.17 24.72
C LYS A 340 -2.42 21.56 24.22
N GLU A 341 -2.43 20.28 23.82
CA GLU A 341 -3.66 19.55 23.45
C GLU A 341 -4.63 19.44 24.64
N ARG A 342 -4.10 19.34 25.87
CA ARG A 342 -4.88 19.32 27.11
C ARG A 342 -5.54 20.66 27.42
N ASP A 343 -4.86 21.77 27.15
CA ASP A 343 -5.41 23.11 27.39
C ASP A 343 -6.54 23.46 26.40
N ASP A 344 -6.41 23.12 25.10
CA ASP A 344 -7.46 23.38 24.10
C ASP A 344 -8.74 22.55 24.33
N THR A 345 -8.63 21.37 24.95
CA THR A 345 -9.79 20.54 25.29
C THR A 345 -10.57 21.01 26.53
N THR A 346 -10.05 21.98 27.30
CA THR A 346 -10.80 22.61 28.40
C THR A 346 -11.88 23.61 27.97
N GLN A 347 -12.11 23.80 26.67
CA GLN A 347 -13.31 24.49 26.14
C GLN A 347 -14.51 23.57 25.87
N ILE A 348 -14.55 22.35 26.43
CA ILE A 348 -15.83 21.67 26.66
C ILE A 348 -16.50 22.37 27.84
N PRO A 349 -17.77 22.83 27.76
CA PRO A 349 -18.45 23.43 28.90
C PRO A 349 -18.63 22.39 30.00
N LEU A 350 -17.66 22.30 30.90
CA LEU A 350 -17.79 21.59 32.16
C LEU A 350 -18.84 22.34 32.98
N LEU A 351 -19.99 21.68 33.09
CA LEU A 351 -20.98 21.92 34.14
C LEU A 351 -20.24 22.14 35.46
N SER A 352 -20.39 23.37 35.93
CA SER A 352 -19.67 23.98 37.03
C SER A 352 -20.10 23.43 38.38
N HIS A 353 -19.70 22.22 38.76
CA HIS A 353 -19.76 21.79 40.17
C HIS A 353 -18.36 21.47 40.69
N SER A 354 -17.90 22.33 41.59
CA SER A 354 -16.63 22.31 42.32
C SER A 354 -16.34 20.94 42.92
N ARG A 355 -15.34 20.24 42.38
CA ARG A 355 -14.70 19.11 43.05
C ARG A 355 -13.36 19.55 43.62
N SER A 356 -13.03 19.06 44.81
CA SER A 356 -11.76 19.40 45.44
C SER A 356 -10.58 18.73 44.71
N PRO A 357 -9.35 19.25 44.83
CA PRO A 357 -8.16 18.64 44.24
C PRO A 357 -7.99 17.16 44.60
N GLU A 358 -8.40 16.74 45.80
CA GLU A 358 -8.37 15.34 46.24
C GLU A 358 -9.34 14.43 45.46
N GLU A 359 -10.52 14.93 45.10
CA GLU A 359 -11.51 14.18 44.30
C GLU A 359 -11.06 14.01 42.84
N LEU A 360 -10.31 14.99 42.31
CA LEU A 360 -9.66 14.92 41.01
C LEU A 360 -8.53 13.89 40.99
N VAL A 361 -7.68 13.87 42.02
CA VAL A 361 -6.62 12.86 42.17
C VAL A 361 -7.21 11.47 42.34
N HIS A 362 -8.30 11.32 43.10
CA HIS A 362 -8.99 10.04 43.25
C HIS A 362 -9.63 9.57 41.93
N SER A 363 -10.27 10.47 41.17
CA SER A 363 -10.88 10.14 39.88
C SER A 363 -9.82 9.73 38.84
N LEU A 364 -8.67 10.42 38.81
CA LEU A 364 -7.54 10.06 37.96
C LEU A 364 -6.95 8.70 38.32
N LYS A 365 -6.89 8.37 39.62
CA LYS A 365 -6.43 7.05 40.08
C LYS A 365 -7.38 5.94 39.65
N LEU A 366 -8.69 6.14 39.80
CA LEU A 366 -9.72 5.20 39.33
C LEU A 366 -9.71 4.99 37.81
N MET A 367 -9.44 6.04 37.04
CA MET A 367 -9.32 5.94 35.58
C MET A 367 -8.06 5.16 35.16
N LYS A 368 -6.96 5.32 35.90
CA LYS A 368 -5.72 4.57 35.66
C LYS A 368 -5.91 3.08 35.98
N ASP A 369 -6.58 2.78 37.08
CA ASP A 369 -6.92 1.41 37.49
C ASP A 369 -7.91 0.75 36.50
N ASP A 370 -8.88 1.49 35.95
CA ASP A 370 -9.80 0.98 34.88
C ASP A 370 -9.06 0.72 33.56
N GLN A 371 -8.09 1.56 33.20
CA GLN A 371 -7.27 1.34 32.01
C GLN A 371 -6.34 0.12 32.15
N GLU A 372 -5.76 -0.09 33.32
CA GLU A 372 -4.94 -1.26 33.63
C GLU A 372 -5.79 -2.55 33.63
N THR A 373 -6.98 -2.49 34.24
CA THR A 373 -7.96 -3.58 34.20
C THR A 373 -8.44 -3.89 32.77
N ARG A 374 -8.64 -2.88 31.92
CA ARG A 374 -8.99 -3.08 30.49
C ARG A 374 -7.84 -3.70 29.71
N ARG A 375 -6.59 -3.27 29.95
CA ARG A 375 -5.40 -3.85 29.33
C ARG A 375 -5.23 -5.32 29.70
N GLU A 376 -5.42 -5.69 30.97
CA GLU A 376 -5.37 -7.08 31.42
C GLU A 376 -6.48 -7.94 30.80
N ARG A 377 -7.71 -7.40 30.67
CA ARG A 377 -8.80 -8.12 29.97
C ARG A 377 -8.50 -8.33 28.49
N ILE A 378 -7.94 -7.34 27.81
CA ILE A 378 -7.54 -7.46 26.40
C ILE A 378 -6.44 -8.53 26.26
N TRP A 379 -5.42 -8.49 27.12
CA TRP A 379 -4.35 -9.50 27.14
C TRP A 379 -4.84 -10.92 27.43
N SER A 380 -5.78 -11.06 28.37
CA SER A 380 -6.41 -12.35 28.69
C SER A 380 -7.22 -12.89 27.50
N ASN A 381 -8.01 -12.03 26.85
CA ASN A 381 -8.80 -12.41 25.68
C ASN A 381 -7.92 -12.82 24.48
N ILE A 382 -6.83 -12.09 24.25
CA ILE A 382 -5.85 -12.41 23.19
C ILE A 382 -5.17 -13.75 23.49
N SER A 383 -4.68 -13.95 24.71
CA SER A 383 -4.04 -15.22 25.12
C SER A 383 -4.99 -16.41 24.94
N HIS A 384 -6.28 -16.22 25.25
CA HIS A 384 -7.30 -17.23 25.07
C HIS A 384 -7.63 -17.49 23.58
N GLN A 385 -7.63 -16.47 22.72
CA GLN A 385 -7.80 -16.64 21.28
C GLN A 385 -6.61 -17.35 20.63
N THR A 386 -5.38 -16.98 20.99
CA THR A 386 -4.16 -17.62 20.49
C THR A 386 -4.09 -19.08 20.92
N TYR A 387 -4.47 -19.40 22.17
CA TYR A 387 -4.55 -20.79 22.65
C TYR A 387 -5.57 -21.62 21.86
N ASN A 388 -6.75 -21.07 21.60
CA ASN A 388 -7.80 -21.76 20.82
C ASN A 388 -7.40 -21.97 19.34
N GLN A 389 -6.70 -21.02 18.74
CA GLN A 389 -6.16 -21.18 17.38
C GLN A 389 -5.05 -22.25 17.31
N GLN A 390 -4.22 -22.38 18.34
CA GLN A 390 -3.21 -23.43 18.42
C GLN A 390 -3.83 -24.83 18.60
N ILE A 391 -4.96 -24.95 19.30
CA ILE A 391 -5.72 -26.21 19.40
C ILE A 391 -6.32 -26.60 18.05
N LEU A 392 -6.94 -25.65 17.35
CA LEU A 392 -7.51 -25.85 16.00
C LEU A 392 -6.45 -26.31 14.98
N HIS A 393 -5.24 -25.75 15.04
CA HIS A 393 -4.16 -26.16 14.14
C HIS A 393 -3.52 -27.51 14.47
N ARG A 394 -3.69 -28.04 15.69
CA ARG A 394 -3.12 -29.33 16.11
C ARG A 394 -4.05 -30.52 15.92
N GLY A 395 -5.29 -30.31 15.47
CA GLY A 395 -6.26 -31.39 15.24
C GLY A 395 -6.57 -32.20 16.49
N LEU A 396 -6.41 -31.61 17.69
CA LEU A 396 -6.75 -32.26 18.94
C LEU A 396 -8.26 -32.23 19.11
N ASP A 397 -8.86 -33.42 19.16
CA ASP A 397 -10.29 -33.58 19.36
C ASP A 397 -10.67 -33.12 20.77
N ARG A 398 -11.77 -32.39 20.90
CA ARG A 398 -12.17 -31.73 22.15
C ARG A 398 -12.54 -32.70 23.28
N ASP A 399 -12.63 -33.98 22.98
CA ASP A 399 -13.05 -35.03 23.92
C ASP A 399 -11.86 -35.75 24.62
N GLU A 400 -10.61 -35.35 24.36
CA GLU A 400 -9.40 -35.89 25.02
C GLU A 400 -8.66 -34.91 25.98
N LEU A 401 -9.26 -33.74 26.28
CA LEU A 401 -8.76 -32.74 27.24
C LEU A 401 -9.80 -32.47 28.33
#